data_AF-A0A5J9ST02-F1
#
_entry.id   AF-A0A5J9ST02-F1
#
_cell.length_a   1.000
_cell.length_b   1.000
_cell.length_c   1.000
_cell.angle_alpha   90.00
_cell.angle_beta   90.00
_cell.angle_gamma   90.00
#
_symmetry.space_group_name_H-M   'P 1'
#
loop_
_entity.id
_entity.type
_entity.pdbx_description
1 polymer ?
#
loop_
_entity_poly.entity_id
_entity_poly.type
_entity_poly.pdbx_seq_one_letter_code
_entity_poly.pdbx_strand_id
1 'polypeptide(L)'
;MVTEEALPTYQSVPNRFEGVRDLTGADASAWARWIRGWSAEENRHGDVLNRYLLLSGRVDMRAVDRTVHRLIAAGMDAFGGGADGAAARSAYHGFVYVAFQERATAVSHGNTARLVGGEGSGDAALARICGAVAADEKRHEAAYTRVVGKLFEVDPDAAVRAFAYMMRRRITMPAALMTDDGGDLFARYAAAAQQAGVYTVSDYRAIVEHLVRQWRVEELAAGLSGEGRRARDYVCGLPRKIRRMEEKAHDRAVQARKRPTEVPFSWIFDRPVSVILT
;
A
#
# COMPACT_ATOMS: atom_id res chain seq x y z
N MET A 1 -3.33 -10.45 4.00
CA MET A 1 -3.31 -11.86 3.54
C MET A 1 -3.56 -11.94 2.04
N VAL A 2 -4.77 -11.67 1.52
CA VAL A 2 -5.03 -11.71 0.05
C VAL A 2 -4.05 -10.86 -0.75
N THR A 3 -3.72 -9.67 -0.26
CA THR A 3 -2.66 -8.83 -0.82
C THR A 3 -1.32 -9.55 -0.81
N GLU A 4 -0.81 -9.99 0.35
CA GLU A 4 0.48 -10.73 0.45
C GLU A 4 0.59 -11.92 -0.49
N GLU A 5 -0.48 -12.70 -0.67
CA GLU A 5 -0.48 -13.88 -1.55
C GLU A 5 -0.34 -13.52 -3.04
N ALA A 6 -0.61 -12.28 -3.42
CA ALA A 6 -0.36 -11.79 -4.78
C ALA A 6 1.09 -11.35 -5.03
N LEU A 7 2.03 -11.82 -4.19
CA LEU A 7 3.48 -11.61 -4.32
C LEU A 7 4.05 -11.84 -5.73
N PRO A 8 3.62 -12.83 -6.54
CA PRO A 8 4.11 -12.97 -7.92
C PRO A 8 3.90 -11.71 -8.75
N THR A 9 2.77 -11.02 -8.56
CA THR A 9 2.50 -9.73 -9.19
C THR A 9 3.50 -8.69 -8.70
N TYR A 10 3.81 -8.66 -7.40
CA TYR A 10 4.64 -7.62 -6.79
C TYR A 10 6.11 -7.78 -7.13
N GLN A 11 6.64 -9.00 -7.18
CA GLN A 11 7.99 -9.28 -7.69
C GLN A 11 8.14 -8.84 -9.16
N SER A 12 7.07 -8.92 -9.95
CA SER A 12 7.09 -8.45 -11.35
C SER A 12 7.20 -6.93 -11.48
N VAL A 13 6.88 -6.15 -10.43
CA VAL A 13 6.90 -4.67 -10.48
C VAL A 13 8.32 -4.10 -10.57
N PRO A 14 9.24 -4.36 -9.63
CA PRO A 14 10.61 -3.85 -9.74
C PRO A 14 11.36 -4.47 -10.93
N ASN A 15 10.95 -5.66 -11.39
CA ASN A 15 11.46 -6.27 -12.62
C ASN A 15 11.02 -5.56 -13.92
N ARG A 16 10.15 -4.54 -13.84
CA ARG A 16 9.86 -3.64 -14.97
C ARG A 16 10.74 -2.40 -14.99
N PHE A 17 11.40 -2.08 -13.87
CA PHE A 17 12.18 -0.86 -13.76
C PHE A 17 13.47 -0.97 -14.57
N GLU A 18 13.64 -0.05 -15.52
CA GLU A 18 14.86 0.05 -16.32
C GLU A 18 16.06 0.30 -15.40
N GLY A 19 17.12 -0.51 -15.57
CA GLY A 19 18.34 -0.45 -14.74
C GLY A 19 18.30 -1.21 -13.41
N VAL A 20 17.16 -1.79 -13.02
CA VAL A 20 16.99 -2.50 -11.73
C VAL A 20 16.62 -3.98 -11.93
N ARG A 21 15.88 -4.30 -13.00
CA ARG A 21 15.31 -5.62 -13.26
C ARG A 21 16.31 -6.78 -13.21
N ASP A 22 15.84 -7.92 -12.68
CA ASP A 22 16.52 -9.21 -12.81
C ASP A 22 16.30 -9.77 -14.22
N LEU A 23 17.36 -9.90 -15.00
CA LEU A 23 17.29 -10.33 -16.40
C LEU A 23 17.27 -11.85 -16.58
N THR A 24 17.76 -12.61 -15.60
CA THR A 24 17.99 -14.06 -15.75
C THR A 24 17.26 -14.89 -14.70
N GLY A 25 16.64 -14.25 -13.70
CA GLY A 25 16.12 -14.89 -12.50
C GLY A 25 17.20 -15.24 -11.47
N ALA A 26 18.47 -15.00 -11.81
CA ALA A 26 19.63 -15.24 -10.97
C ALA A 26 20.73 -14.19 -11.20
N ASP A 27 20.37 -13.01 -11.72
CA ASP A 27 21.33 -11.94 -12.01
C ASP A 27 22.10 -11.57 -10.72
N ALA A 28 23.41 -11.34 -10.85
CA ALA A 28 24.33 -11.10 -9.74
C ALA A 28 24.36 -9.62 -9.29
N SER A 29 23.66 -8.72 -9.99
CA SER A 29 23.53 -7.32 -9.62
C SER A 29 22.92 -7.16 -8.23
N ALA A 30 23.29 -6.08 -7.55
CA ALA A 30 22.75 -5.77 -6.22
C ALA A 30 21.22 -5.63 -6.23
N TRP A 31 20.67 -5.07 -7.32
CA TRP A 31 19.23 -4.93 -7.50
C TRP A 31 18.51 -6.27 -7.63
N ALA A 32 19.00 -7.17 -8.48
CA ALA A 32 18.39 -8.49 -8.65
C ALA A 32 18.49 -9.32 -7.35
N ARG A 33 19.62 -9.26 -6.63
CA ARG A 33 19.75 -9.87 -5.30
C ARG A 33 18.76 -9.28 -4.30
N TRP A 34 18.59 -7.96 -4.28
CA TRP A 34 17.59 -7.30 -3.42
C TRP A 34 16.17 -7.76 -3.74
N ILE A 35 15.77 -7.75 -5.01
CA ILE A 35 14.41 -8.18 -5.43
C ILE A 35 14.14 -9.61 -4.97
N ARG A 36 15.06 -10.55 -5.22
CA ARG A 36 14.90 -11.95 -4.79
C ARG A 36 14.91 -12.10 -3.28
N GLY A 37 15.78 -11.37 -2.57
CA GLY A 37 15.86 -11.37 -1.11
C GLY A 37 14.60 -10.82 -0.45
N TRP A 38 14.13 -9.66 -0.92
CA TRP A 38 12.87 -9.06 -0.52
C TRP A 38 11.70 -10.01 -0.77
N SER A 39 11.56 -10.58 -1.97
CA SER A 39 10.48 -11.55 -2.25
C SER A 39 10.55 -12.79 -1.37
N ALA A 40 11.74 -13.28 -1.01
CA ALA A 40 11.87 -14.38 -0.06
C ALA A 40 11.42 -13.99 1.36
N GLU A 41 11.65 -12.74 1.77
CA GLU A 41 11.14 -12.23 3.03
C GLU A 41 9.60 -12.09 3.02
N GLU A 42 9.05 -11.48 1.97
CA GLU A 42 7.61 -11.26 1.73
C GLU A 42 6.80 -12.54 1.67
N ASN A 43 7.33 -13.60 1.04
CA ASN A 43 6.62 -14.87 0.89
C ASN A 43 6.15 -15.40 2.25
N ARG A 44 6.94 -15.18 3.31
CA ARG A 44 6.61 -15.63 4.67
C ARG A 44 5.36 -14.94 5.24
N HIS A 45 5.02 -13.73 4.78
CA HIS A 45 3.88 -12.96 5.26
C HIS A 45 2.56 -13.59 4.82
N GLY A 46 2.42 -13.90 3.52
CA GLY A 46 1.28 -14.65 2.98
C GLY A 46 1.16 -16.01 3.67
N ASP A 47 2.26 -16.75 3.70
CA ASP A 47 2.40 -18.08 4.31
C ASP A 47 1.89 -18.16 5.76
N VAL A 48 2.27 -17.22 6.62
CA VAL A 48 1.89 -17.25 8.04
C VAL A 48 0.45 -16.82 8.23
N LEU A 49 -0.01 -15.80 7.49
CA LEU A 49 -1.39 -15.31 7.58
C LEU A 49 -2.38 -16.31 7.01
N ASN A 50 -2.03 -16.99 5.92
CA ASN A 50 -2.83 -18.04 5.32
C ASN A 50 -3.06 -19.20 6.30
N ARG A 51 -1.97 -19.74 6.85
CA ARG A 51 -2.05 -20.83 7.84
C ARG A 51 -2.83 -20.41 9.09
N TYR A 52 -2.63 -19.19 9.59
CA TYR A 52 -3.42 -18.67 10.71
C TYR A 52 -4.91 -18.63 10.37
N LEU A 53 -5.29 -18.06 9.21
CA LEU A 53 -6.69 -17.95 8.79
C LEU A 53 -7.34 -19.32 8.59
N LEU A 54 -6.65 -20.24 7.94
CA LEU A 54 -7.09 -21.63 7.76
C LEU A 54 -7.37 -22.31 9.11
N LEU A 55 -6.41 -22.25 10.03
CA LEU A 55 -6.52 -22.89 11.35
C LEU A 55 -7.53 -22.20 12.26
N SER A 56 -7.82 -20.91 12.04
CA SER A 56 -8.81 -20.19 12.82
C SER A 56 -10.24 -20.74 12.65
N GLY A 57 -10.54 -21.36 11.50
CA GLY A 57 -11.88 -21.80 11.14
C GLY A 57 -12.92 -20.69 11.00
N ARG A 58 -12.49 -19.41 11.01
CA ARG A 58 -13.42 -18.25 11.02
C ARG A 58 -13.75 -17.71 9.64
N VAL A 59 -13.03 -18.12 8.61
CA VAL A 59 -13.15 -17.63 7.22
C VAL A 59 -13.41 -18.77 6.24
N ASP A 60 -14.09 -18.46 5.14
CA ASP A 60 -14.23 -19.36 4.00
C ASP A 60 -12.96 -19.32 3.15
N MET A 61 -12.04 -20.25 3.42
CA MET A 61 -10.77 -20.31 2.69
C MET A 61 -10.97 -20.57 1.19
N ARG A 62 -12.03 -21.25 0.77
CA ARG A 62 -12.32 -21.44 -0.67
C ARG A 62 -12.64 -20.11 -1.34
N ALA A 63 -13.42 -19.25 -0.67
CA ALA A 63 -13.72 -17.91 -1.17
C ALA A 63 -12.44 -17.05 -1.23
N VAL A 64 -11.61 -17.11 -0.18
CA VAL A 64 -10.35 -16.36 -0.10
C VAL A 64 -9.37 -16.80 -1.20
N ASP A 65 -9.13 -18.11 -1.36
CA ASP A 65 -8.22 -18.64 -2.38
C ASP A 65 -8.66 -18.28 -3.80
N ARG A 66 -9.98 -18.28 -4.05
CA ARG A 66 -10.54 -17.83 -5.33
C ARG A 66 -10.28 -16.34 -5.58
N THR A 67 -10.40 -15.50 -4.55
CA THR A 67 -10.02 -14.09 -4.67
C THR A 67 -8.52 -13.94 -4.95
N VAL A 68 -7.65 -14.67 -4.25
CA VAL A 68 -6.19 -14.65 -4.50
C VAL A 68 -5.89 -15.02 -5.95
N HIS A 69 -6.46 -16.11 -6.45
CA HIS A 69 -6.30 -16.54 -7.84
C HIS A 69 -6.73 -15.42 -8.80
N ARG A 70 -7.93 -14.86 -8.61
CA ARG A 70 -8.43 -13.76 -9.46
C ARG A 70 -7.53 -12.53 -9.40
N LEU A 71 -7.02 -12.18 -8.22
CA LEU A 71 -6.15 -11.02 -8.05
C LEU A 71 -4.80 -11.22 -8.76
N ILE A 72 -4.16 -12.38 -8.60
CA ILE A 72 -2.90 -12.71 -9.31
C ILE A 72 -3.12 -12.65 -10.82
N ALA A 73 -4.22 -13.22 -11.32
CA ALA A 73 -4.56 -13.22 -12.74
C ALA A 73 -4.86 -11.80 -13.28
N ALA A 74 -5.53 -10.97 -12.48
CA ALA A 74 -5.79 -9.57 -12.83
C ALA A 74 -4.53 -8.70 -12.79
N GLY A 75 -3.57 -9.05 -11.93
CA GLY A 75 -2.39 -8.25 -11.66
C GLY A 75 -2.74 -6.97 -10.89
N MET A 76 -1.99 -5.90 -11.16
CA MET A 76 -2.18 -4.61 -10.50
C MET A 76 -1.92 -3.46 -11.47
N ASP A 77 -2.62 -2.35 -11.22
CA ASP A 77 -2.46 -1.10 -11.96
C ASP A 77 -1.96 0.03 -11.06
N ALA A 78 -0.67 -0.03 -10.68
CA ALA A 78 -0.04 0.99 -9.83
C ALA A 78 0.21 2.33 -10.53
N PHE A 79 0.15 2.39 -11.87
CA PHE A 79 0.60 3.55 -12.66
C PHE A 79 -0.48 4.14 -13.60
N GLY A 80 -1.72 3.64 -13.56
CA GLY A 80 -2.87 4.27 -14.21
C GLY A 80 -3.13 3.82 -15.65
N GLY A 81 -2.96 2.53 -15.93
CA GLY A 81 -3.62 1.83 -17.03
C GLY A 81 -3.03 2.15 -18.40
N GLY A 82 -1.92 1.49 -18.77
CA GLY A 82 -1.43 1.35 -20.15
C GLY A 82 -0.98 2.62 -20.91
N ALA A 83 -1.42 3.81 -20.51
CA ALA A 83 -1.20 5.06 -21.24
C ALA A 83 0.18 5.69 -21.00
N ASP A 84 0.86 5.33 -19.91
CA ASP A 84 2.18 5.85 -19.56
C ASP A 84 3.14 4.73 -19.17
N GLY A 85 3.49 3.91 -20.16
CA GLY A 85 4.47 2.83 -20.01
C GLY A 85 5.84 3.33 -19.55
N ALA A 86 6.16 4.62 -19.72
CA ALA A 86 7.40 5.20 -19.25
C ALA A 86 7.44 5.33 -17.72
N ALA A 87 6.36 5.83 -17.10
CA ALA A 87 6.27 5.86 -15.63
C ALA A 87 6.32 4.45 -15.03
N ALA A 88 5.66 3.47 -15.65
CA ALA A 88 5.66 2.07 -15.18
C ALA A 88 7.03 1.37 -15.27
N ARG A 89 7.94 1.85 -16.13
CA ARG A 89 9.33 1.37 -16.24
C ARG A 89 10.34 2.24 -15.51
N SER A 90 9.91 3.36 -14.92
CA SER A 90 10.78 4.32 -14.26
C SER A 90 11.06 3.90 -12.82
N ALA A 91 12.34 3.69 -12.50
CA ALA A 91 12.78 3.43 -11.13
C ALA A 91 12.40 4.56 -10.16
N TYR A 92 12.36 5.82 -10.62
CA TYR A 92 11.95 6.97 -9.78
C TYR A 92 10.50 6.84 -9.31
N HIS A 93 9.57 6.64 -10.26
CA HIS A 93 8.15 6.47 -9.94
C HIS A 93 7.92 5.18 -9.15
N GLY A 94 8.59 4.12 -9.56
CA GLY A 94 8.55 2.81 -8.95
C GLY A 94 8.96 2.81 -7.48
N PHE A 95 10.13 3.34 -7.14
CA PHE A 95 10.61 3.34 -5.77
C PHE A 95 9.85 4.31 -4.85
N VAL A 96 9.29 5.40 -5.39
CA VAL A 96 8.33 6.22 -4.63
C VAL A 96 7.08 5.42 -4.28
N TYR A 97 6.53 4.67 -5.24
CA TYR A 97 5.36 3.81 -5.02
C TYR A 97 5.65 2.76 -3.96
N VAL A 98 6.76 2.02 -4.11
CA VAL A 98 7.13 0.93 -3.20
C VAL A 98 7.39 1.48 -1.79
N ALA A 99 8.16 2.57 -1.63
CA ALA A 99 8.40 3.18 -0.33
C ALA A 99 7.09 3.62 0.37
N PHE A 100 6.10 4.09 -0.38
CA PHE A 100 4.79 4.42 0.17
C PHE A 100 4.04 3.17 0.62
N GLN A 101 4.00 2.12 -0.21
CA GLN A 101 3.26 0.89 0.08
C GLN A 101 3.81 0.17 1.31
N GLU A 102 5.12 0.04 1.43
CA GLU A 102 5.81 -0.58 2.57
C GLU A 102 5.47 0.11 3.89
N ARG A 103 5.35 1.44 3.86
CA ARG A 103 4.87 2.18 5.04
C ARG A 103 3.39 1.92 5.31
N ALA A 104 2.57 1.83 4.26
CA ALA A 104 1.13 1.56 4.39
C ALA A 104 0.86 0.17 4.97
N THR A 105 1.60 -0.86 4.53
CA THR A 105 1.53 -2.23 5.07
C THR A 105 2.07 -2.28 6.50
N ALA A 106 3.18 -1.62 6.81
CA ALA A 106 3.70 -1.50 8.17
C ALA A 106 2.66 -0.88 9.15
N VAL A 107 1.98 0.18 8.71
CA VAL A 107 0.89 0.81 9.49
C VAL A 107 -0.29 -0.15 9.64
N SER A 108 -0.75 -0.76 8.55
CA SER A 108 -1.92 -1.65 8.55
C SER A 108 -1.72 -2.87 9.45
N HIS A 109 -0.57 -3.55 9.32
CA HIS A 109 -0.22 -4.70 10.17
C HIS A 109 -0.01 -4.27 11.62
N GLY A 110 0.66 -3.13 11.85
CA GLY A 110 0.89 -2.61 13.20
C GLY A 110 -0.41 -2.22 13.92
N ASN A 111 -1.37 -1.61 13.21
CA ASN A 111 -2.69 -1.28 13.74
C ASN A 111 -3.49 -2.56 14.01
N THR A 112 -3.48 -3.52 13.09
CA THR A 112 -4.11 -4.84 13.30
C THR A 112 -3.56 -5.53 14.54
N ALA A 113 -2.23 -5.54 14.72
CA ALA A 113 -1.58 -6.14 15.89
C ALA A 113 -2.08 -5.51 17.22
N ARG A 114 -2.25 -4.19 17.26
CA ARG A 114 -2.77 -3.49 18.45
C ARG A 114 -4.24 -3.80 18.71
N LEU A 115 -5.06 -3.87 17.67
CA LEU A 115 -6.49 -4.17 17.79
C LEU A 115 -6.73 -5.57 18.37
N VAL A 116 -6.00 -6.57 17.88
CA VAL A 116 -6.17 -7.97 18.30
C VAL A 116 -5.41 -8.30 19.59
N GLY A 117 -4.43 -7.48 19.96
CA GLY A 117 -3.68 -7.58 21.21
C GLY A 117 -4.21 -6.72 22.36
N GLY A 118 -5.25 -5.91 22.13
CA GLY A 118 -5.86 -5.05 23.14
C GLY A 118 -6.60 -5.83 24.22
N GLU A 119 -6.85 -5.17 25.37
CA GLU A 119 -7.62 -5.76 26.46
C GLU A 119 -9.04 -6.14 25.99
N GLY A 120 -9.40 -7.41 26.13
CA GLY A 120 -10.70 -7.96 25.75
C GLY A 120 -10.75 -8.72 24.43
N SER A 121 -9.82 -8.54 23.47
CA SER A 121 -9.78 -9.27 22.18
C SER A 121 -8.85 -10.49 22.19
N GLY A 122 -7.79 -10.48 23.00
CA GLY A 122 -7.10 -11.67 23.52
C GLY A 122 -6.32 -12.56 22.54
N ASP A 123 -6.12 -12.18 21.27
CA ASP A 123 -5.35 -13.01 20.34
C ASP A 123 -3.88 -12.59 20.27
N ALA A 124 -3.15 -13.00 21.32
CA ALA A 124 -1.71 -12.74 21.42
C ALA A 124 -0.90 -13.40 20.29
N ALA A 125 -1.40 -14.48 19.69
CA ALA A 125 -0.73 -15.14 18.57
C ALA A 125 -0.83 -14.30 17.31
N LEU A 126 -2.03 -13.85 16.94
CA LEU A 126 -2.24 -12.96 15.81
C LEU A 126 -1.53 -11.61 16.00
N ALA A 127 -1.55 -11.07 17.22
CA ALA A 127 -0.81 -9.83 17.52
C ALA A 127 0.69 -9.96 17.24
N ARG A 128 1.31 -11.09 17.63
CA ARG A 128 2.72 -11.37 17.31
C ARG A 128 2.96 -11.57 15.82
N ILE A 129 2.07 -12.27 15.12
CA ILE A 129 2.17 -12.48 13.66
C ILE A 129 2.14 -11.13 12.94
N CYS A 130 1.11 -10.31 13.17
CA CYS A 130 0.99 -8.99 12.55
C CYS A 130 2.14 -8.05 12.96
N GLY A 131 2.59 -8.11 14.21
CA GLY A 131 3.74 -7.32 14.67
C GLY A 131 5.06 -7.71 14.01
N ALA A 132 5.29 -9.01 13.77
CA ALA A 132 6.46 -9.51 13.06
C ALA A 132 6.45 -9.09 11.58
N VAL A 133 5.32 -9.23 10.90
CA VAL A 133 5.15 -8.75 9.52
C VAL A 133 5.43 -7.25 9.47
N ALA A 134 4.78 -6.43 10.31
CA ALA A 134 5.01 -4.98 10.37
C ALA A 134 6.47 -4.58 10.62
N ALA A 135 7.26 -5.42 11.31
CA ALA A 135 8.69 -5.17 11.53
C ALA A 135 9.52 -5.41 10.26
N ASP A 136 9.15 -6.38 9.43
CA ASP A 136 9.75 -6.62 8.12
C ASP A 136 9.46 -5.43 7.19
N GLU A 137 8.19 -5.03 7.07
CA GLU A 137 7.75 -3.88 6.26
C GLU A 137 8.53 -2.60 6.60
N LYS A 138 8.80 -2.35 7.89
CA LYS A 138 9.61 -1.18 8.31
C LYS A 138 11.06 -1.24 7.82
N ARG A 139 11.66 -2.44 7.75
CA ARG A 139 13.02 -2.61 7.22
C ARG A 139 13.03 -2.39 5.72
N HIS A 140 12.01 -2.87 5.01
CA HIS A 140 11.83 -2.64 3.59
C HIS A 140 11.57 -1.17 3.27
N GLU A 141 10.66 -0.51 3.99
CA GLU A 141 10.45 0.95 3.95
C GLU A 141 11.78 1.71 4.12
N ALA A 142 12.58 1.35 5.13
CA ALA A 142 13.87 1.99 5.37
C ALA A 142 14.84 1.80 4.19
N ALA A 143 14.83 0.64 3.53
CA ALA A 143 15.66 0.41 2.34
C ALA A 143 15.18 1.27 1.15
N TYR A 144 13.89 1.25 0.82
CA TYR A 144 13.36 2.00 -0.32
C TYR A 144 13.40 3.51 -0.12
N THR A 145 13.17 4.00 1.10
CA THR A 145 13.32 5.43 1.40
C THR A 145 14.76 5.90 1.24
N ARG A 146 15.77 5.06 1.54
CA ARG A 146 17.19 5.37 1.25
C ARG A 146 17.48 5.41 -0.24
N VAL A 147 16.90 4.48 -1.02
CA VAL A 147 17.03 4.49 -2.49
C VAL A 147 16.48 5.81 -3.05
N VAL A 148 15.27 6.20 -2.69
CA VAL A 148 14.66 7.46 -3.16
C VAL A 148 15.44 8.67 -2.62
N GLY A 149 15.93 8.63 -1.38
CA GLY A 149 16.81 9.66 -0.85
C GLY A 149 18.05 9.87 -1.73
N LYS A 150 18.67 8.78 -2.20
CA LYS A 150 19.80 8.88 -3.13
C LYS A 150 19.40 9.46 -4.49
N LEU A 151 18.19 9.16 -4.98
CA LEU A 151 17.66 9.78 -6.20
C LEU A 151 17.48 11.29 -6.03
N PHE A 152 17.03 11.77 -4.87
CA PHE A 152 16.97 13.21 -4.57
C PHE A 152 18.35 13.88 -4.50
N GLU A 153 19.39 13.17 -4.04
CA GLU A 153 20.77 13.70 -4.05
C GLU A 153 21.33 13.85 -5.47
N VAL A 154 21.03 12.89 -6.35
CA VAL A 154 21.62 12.82 -7.70
C VAL A 154 20.84 13.65 -8.71
N ASP A 155 19.51 13.59 -8.68
CA ASP A 155 18.62 14.32 -9.58
C ASP A 155 17.36 14.81 -8.83
N PRO A 156 17.48 15.92 -8.07
CA PRO A 156 16.38 16.43 -7.26
C PRO A 156 15.16 16.87 -8.09
N ASP A 157 15.36 17.32 -9.34
CA ASP A 157 14.26 17.75 -10.22
C ASP A 157 13.43 16.56 -10.68
N ALA A 158 14.07 15.52 -11.21
CA ALA A 158 13.35 14.32 -11.64
C ALA A 158 12.69 13.62 -10.46
N ALA A 159 13.38 13.53 -9.31
CA ALA A 159 12.85 12.89 -8.11
C ALA A 159 11.59 13.58 -7.58
N VAL A 160 11.60 14.92 -7.46
CA VAL A 160 10.42 15.64 -6.97
C VAL A 160 9.25 15.58 -7.97
N ARG A 161 9.55 15.58 -9.28
CA ARG A 161 8.52 15.45 -10.33
C ARG A 161 7.88 14.05 -10.29
N ALA A 162 8.67 12.99 -10.12
CA ALA A 162 8.16 11.64 -9.97
C ALA A 162 7.32 11.48 -8.70
N PHE A 163 7.76 12.06 -7.58
CA PHE A 163 6.97 12.05 -6.35
C PHE A 163 5.62 12.75 -6.54
N ALA A 164 5.62 13.95 -7.14
CA ALA A 164 4.39 14.66 -7.45
C ALA A 164 3.49 13.90 -8.43
N TYR A 165 4.06 13.22 -9.43
CA TYR A 165 3.30 12.40 -10.36
C TYR A 165 2.53 11.30 -9.63
N MET A 166 3.21 10.54 -8.77
CA MET A 166 2.59 9.45 -8.00
C MET A 166 1.50 9.98 -7.07
N MET A 167 1.76 11.12 -6.42
CA MET A 167 0.78 11.76 -5.54
C MET A 167 -0.46 12.28 -6.27
N ARG A 168 -0.33 12.81 -7.50
CA ARG A 168 -1.46 13.31 -8.30
C ARG A 168 -2.44 12.20 -8.70
N ARG A 169 -1.91 11.00 -8.96
CA ARG A 169 -2.72 9.83 -9.32
C ARG A 169 -3.38 9.17 -8.12
N ARG A 170 -2.95 9.54 -6.90
CA ARG A 170 -3.21 8.83 -5.66
C ARG A 170 -2.55 7.46 -5.72
N ILE A 171 -1.88 7.07 -4.65
CA ILE A 171 -1.23 5.77 -4.61
C ILE A 171 -2.30 4.68 -4.63
N THR A 172 -2.42 3.98 -5.76
CA THR A 172 -3.35 2.86 -5.91
C THR A 172 -2.89 1.67 -5.07
N MET A 173 -3.80 1.12 -4.26
CA MET A 173 -3.51 -0.09 -3.49
C MET A 173 -3.23 -1.27 -4.44
N PRO A 174 -2.23 -2.12 -4.16
CA PRO A 174 -1.84 -3.20 -5.06
C PRO A 174 -2.96 -4.22 -5.30
N ALA A 175 -3.83 -4.42 -4.30
CA ALA A 175 -4.99 -5.30 -4.39
C ALA A 175 -6.28 -4.60 -4.83
N ALA A 176 -6.22 -3.42 -5.45
CA ALA A 176 -7.40 -2.67 -5.87
C ALA A 176 -8.31 -3.42 -6.87
N LEU A 177 -7.75 -4.40 -7.59
CA LEU A 177 -8.47 -5.26 -8.53
C LEU A 177 -8.98 -6.56 -7.88
N MET A 178 -8.99 -6.67 -6.55
CA MET A 178 -9.56 -7.83 -5.87
C MET A 178 -11.04 -7.96 -6.20
N THR A 179 -11.47 -9.20 -6.49
CA THR A 179 -12.86 -9.49 -6.86
C THR A 179 -13.33 -10.79 -6.22
N ASP A 180 -14.62 -10.84 -5.90
CA ASP A 180 -15.37 -12.06 -5.62
C ASP A 180 -16.59 -12.11 -6.56
N ASP A 181 -17.59 -12.94 -6.25
CA ASP A 181 -18.82 -13.00 -7.06
C ASP A 181 -19.80 -11.86 -6.73
N GLY A 182 -19.46 -10.98 -5.77
CA GLY A 182 -20.30 -9.90 -5.30
C GLY A 182 -19.71 -8.51 -5.59
N GLY A 183 -20.21 -7.81 -6.60
CA GLY A 183 -19.94 -6.38 -6.82
C GLY A 183 -18.50 -5.90 -6.60
N ASP A 184 -18.33 -4.69 -6.08
CA ASP A 184 -17.02 -4.08 -5.82
C ASP A 184 -16.47 -4.55 -4.46
N LEU A 185 -15.68 -5.63 -4.46
CA LEU A 185 -15.08 -6.18 -3.24
C LEU A 185 -14.08 -5.23 -2.59
N PHE A 186 -13.25 -4.54 -3.39
CA PHE A 186 -12.23 -3.65 -2.87
C PHE A 186 -12.82 -2.47 -2.12
N ALA A 187 -13.85 -1.80 -2.68
CA ALA A 187 -14.50 -0.68 -2.01
C ALA A 187 -15.15 -1.10 -0.68
N ARG A 188 -15.78 -2.28 -0.65
CA ARG A 188 -16.38 -2.86 0.57
C ARG A 188 -15.31 -3.14 1.63
N TYR A 189 -14.21 -3.79 1.23
CA TYR A 189 -13.06 -4.05 2.10
C TYR A 189 -12.43 -2.76 2.63
N ALA A 190 -12.20 -1.76 1.77
CA ALA A 190 -11.60 -0.49 2.14
C ALA A 190 -12.47 0.27 3.16
N ALA A 191 -13.80 0.25 3.01
CA ALA A 191 -14.72 0.83 3.98
C ALA A 191 -14.64 0.11 5.35
N ALA A 192 -14.57 -1.23 5.35
CA ALA A 192 -14.39 -2.01 6.58
C ALA A 192 -13.05 -1.71 7.27
N ALA A 193 -11.95 -1.64 6.52
CA ALA A 193 -10.62 -1.31 7.04
C ALA A 193 -10.54 0.11 7.63
N GLN A 194 -11.15 1.08 6.94
CA GLN A 194 -11.28 2.47 7.39
C GLN A 194 -12.08 2.56 8.69
N GLN A 195 -13.23 1.85 8.78
CA GLN A 195 -14.07 1.86 9.97
C GLN A 195 -13.41 1.15 11.16
N ALA A 196 -12.66 0.08 10.90
CA ALA A 196 -11.90 -0.64 11.92
C ALA A 196 -10.65 0.12 12.40
N GLY A 197 -10.26 1.21 11.72
CA GLY A 197 -9.04 1.96 12.02
C GLY A 197 -7.75 1.20 11.67
N VAL A 198 -7.82 0.20 10.80
CA VAL A 198 -6.64 -0.56 10.34
C VAL A 198 -5.80 0.30 9.40
N TYR A 199 -6.46 0.92 8.41
CA TYR A 199 -5.84 1.87 7.50
C TYR A 199 -6.85 2.92 7.06
N THR A 200 -6.53 4.19 7.28
CA THR A 200 -7.45 5.32 7.10
C THR A 200 -6.91 6.40 6.17
N VAL A 201 -7.77 7.33 5.77
CA VAL A 201 -7.34 8.56 5.06
C VAL A 201 -6.31 9.36 5.89
N SER A 202 -6.44 9.38 7.21
CA SER A 202 -5.45 9.98 8.12
C SER A 202 -4.10 9.28 8.06
N ASP A 203 -4.07 7.95 7.95
CA ASP A 203 -2.83 7.19 7.78
C ASP A 203 -2.17 7.51 6.43
N TYR A 204 -2.94 7.53 5.33
CA TYR A 204 -2.45 7.96 4.03
C TYR A 204 -1.80 9.35 4.10
N ARG A 205 -2.48 10.32 4.74
CA ARG A 205 -1.94 11.67 4.96
C ARG A 205 -0.63 11.63 5.74
N ALA A 206 -0.58 10.88 6.84
CA ALA A 206 0.60 10.76 7.69
C ALA A 206 1.79 10.14 6.95
N ILE A 207 1.56 9.19 6.03
CA ILE A 207 2.59 8.64 5.14
C ILE A 207 3.14 9.72 4.21
N VAL A 208 2.27 10.52 3.57
CA VAL A 208 2.73 11.64 2.72
C VAL A 208 3.58 12.62 3.54
N GLU A 209 3.11 13.03 4.72
CA GLU A 209 3.87 13.92 5.62
C GLU A 209 5.23 13.33 6.00
N HIS A 210 5.26 12.03 6.31
CA HIS A 210 6.49 11.34 6.66
C HIS A 210 7.49 11.37 5.49
N LEU A 211 7.06 11.00 4.28
CA LEU A 211 7.94 10.94 3.11
C LEU A 211 8.43 12.33 2.67
N VAL A 212 7.58 13.37 2.77
CA VAL A 212 7.98 14.78 2.56
C VAL A 212 9.13 15.17 3.50
N ARG A 213 9.03 14.82 4.78
CA ARG A 213 10.08 15.11 5.77
C ARG A 213 11.31 14.24 5.54
N GLN A 214 11.13 12.94 5.32
CA GLN A 214 12.20 11.96 5.13
C GLN A 214 13.12 12.34 3.97
N TRP A 215 12.56 12.84 2.87
CA TRP A 215 13.33 13.30 1.70
C TRP A 215 13.61 14.80 1.69
N ARG A 216 13.31 15.51 2.79
CA ARG A 216 13.56 16.95 2.97
C ARG A 216 13.07 17.79 1.78
N VAL A 217 11.89 17.46 1.26
CA VAL A 217 11.37 18.02 0.00
C VAL A 217 11.19 19.54 0.09
N GLU A 218 10.81 20.05 1.27
CA GLU A 218 10.68 21.50 1.53
C GLU A 218 12.00 22.26 1.40
N GLU A 219 13.13 21.60 1.63
CA GLU A 219 14.46 22.19 1.66
C GLU A 219 15.12 22.23 0.27
N LEU A 220 14.47 21.67 -0.76
CA LEU A 220 14.96 21.70 -2.14
C LEU A 220 14.91 23.13 -2.69
N ALA A 221 16.03 23.85 -2.55
CA ALA A 221 16.15 25.27 -2.89
C ALA A 221 16.76 25.53 -4.28
N ALA A 222 17.61 24.62 -4.77
CA ALA A 222 18.34 24.76 -6.04
C ALA A 222 18.23 23.48 -6.89
N GLY A 223 18.64 23.55 -8.15
CA GLY A 223 18.62 22.40 -9.07
C GLY A 223 17.23 22.03 -9.61
N LEU A 224 16.18 22.77 -9.25
CA LEU A 224 14.82 22.53 -9.76
C LEU A 224 14.52 23.38 -10.99
N SER A 225 13.92 22.76 -11.98
CA SER A 225 13.22 23.41 -13.09
C SER A 225 11.95 24.13 -12.60
N GLY A 226 11.30 24.87 -13.50
CA GLY A 226 9.99 25.47 -13.20
C GLY A 226 8.92 24.41 -12.87
N GLU A 227 8.99 23.23 -13.49
CA GLU A 227 8.13 22.10 -13.17
C GLU A 227 8.47 21.45 -11.82
N GLY A 228 9.76 21.29 -11.53
CA GLY A 228 10.23 20.76 -10.25
C GLY A 228 9.77 21.61 -9.06
N ARG A 229 9.85 22.94 -9.18
CA ARG A 229 9.33 23.85 -8.13
C ARG A 229 7.82 23.68 -7.92
N ARG A 230 7.02 23.60 -9.01
CA ARG A 230 5.57 23.34 -8.90
C ARG A 230 5.27 21.96 -8.32
N ALA A 231 6.08 20.96 -8.64
CA ALA A 231 5.97 19.62 -8.08
C ALA A 231 6.26 19.60 -6.57
N ARG A 232 7.33 20.26 -6.14
CA ARG A 232 7.67 20.47 -4.72
C ARG A 232 6.52 21.13 -3.97
N ASP A 233 6.07 22.29 -4.44
CA ASP A 233 5.01 23.06 -3.77
C ASP A 233 3.70 22.26 -3.68
N TYR A 234 3.36 21.50 -4.72
CA TYR A 234 2.22 20.60 -4.72
C TYR A 234 2.34 19.51 -3.64
N VAL A 235 3.48 18.82 -3.58
CA VAL A 235 3.67 17.70 -2.65
C VAL A 235 3.73 18.18 -1.19
N CYS A 236 4.42 19.27 -0.91
CA CYS A 236 4.47 19.85 0.45
C CYS A 236 3.10 20.41 0.90
N GLY A 237 2.29 20.91 -0.03
CA GLY A 237 0.93 21.37 0.25
C GLY A 237 -0.11 20.25 0.39
N LEU A 238 0.19 19.04 -0.09
CA LEU A 238 -0.78 17.96 -0.22
C LEU A 238 -1.34 17.46 1.13
N PRO A 239 -0.54 17.26 2.20
CA PRO A 239 -1.09 16.84 3.49
C PRO A 239 -2.18 17.75 4.04
N ARG A 240 -1.98 19.07 3.96
CA ARG A 240 -2.97 20.07 4.38
C ARG A 240 -4.24 19.98 3.54
N LYS A 241 -4.10 19.71 2.23
CA LYS A 241 -5.24 19.52 1.33
C LYS A 241 -6.02 18.25 1.68
N ILE A 242 -5.33 17.13 1.95
CA ILE A 242 -5.96 15.86 2.33
C ILE A 242 -6.75 16.03 3.63
N ARG A 243 -6.15 16.65 4.66
CA ARG A 243 -6.85 16.92 5.93
C ARG A 243 -8.15 17.69 5.75
N ARG A 244 -8.13 18.77 4.95
CA ARG A 244 -9.35 19.55 4.66
C ARG A 244 -10.41 18.76 3.90
N MET A 245 -10.00 17.83 3.03
CA MET A 245 -10.95 16.96 2.32
C MET A 245 -11.56 15.91 3.25
N GLU A 246 -10.76 15.35 4.15
CA GLU A 246 -11.17 14.42 5.20
C GLU A 246 -12.19 15.06 6.15
N GLU A 247 -11.88 16.25 6.69
CA GLU A 247 -12.79 17.04 7.54
C GLU A 247 -14.15 17.27 6.85
N LYS A 248 -14.14 17.72 5.59
CA LYS A 248 -15.37 17.95 4.81
C LYS A 248 -16.15 16.66 4.52
N ALA A 249 -15.47 15.55 4.27
CA ALA A 249 -16.13 14.26 4.03
C ALA A 249 -16.81 13.75 5.32
N HIS A 250 -16.15 13.93 6.46
CA HIS A 250 -16.71 13.63 7.77
C HIS A 250 -17.95 14.48 8.06
N ASP A 251 -17.87 15.80 7.90
CA ASP A 251 -19.00 16.72 8.11
C ASP A 251 -20.21 16.34 7.24
N ARG A 252 -19.97 16.00 5.97
CA ARG A 252 -21.04 15.54 5.05
C ARG A 252 -21.65 14.22 5.49
N ALA A 253 -20.85 13.26 5.97
CA ALA A 253 -21.35 11.98 6.45
C ALA A 253 -22.24 12.15 7.69
N VAL A 254 -21.83 13.02 8.62
CA VAL A 254 -22.60 13.39 9.81
C VAL A 254 -23.91 14.08 9.42
N GLN A 255 -23.85 15.08 8.53
CA GLN A 255 -25.04 15.80 8.05
C GLN A 255 -26.03 14.89 7.31
N ALA A 256 -25.53 14.01 6.45
CA ALA A 256 -26.34 13.07 5.68
C ALA A 256 -26.92 11.93 6.54
N ARG A 257 -26.56 11.85 7.84
CA ARG A 257 -26.93 10.75 8.75
C ARG A 257 -26.69 9.39 8.09
N LYS A 258 -25.54 9.25 7.40
CA LYS A 258 -25.23 8.02 6.66
C LYS A 258 -25.34 6.84 7.62
N ARG A 259 -26.31 5.96 7.35
CA ARG A 259 -26.54 4.77 8.17
C ARG A 259 -25.55 3.69 7.76
N PRO A 260 -25.02 2.90 8.72
CA PRO A 260 -24.30 1.70 8.40
C PRO A 260 -25.12 0.81 7.45
N THR A 261 -24.47 0.30 6.42
CA THR A 261 -25.05 -0.65 5.48
C THR A 261 -24.51 -2.02 5.81
N GLU A 262 -25.39 -3.00 5.96
CA GLU A 262 -24.99 -4.40 6.11
C GLU A 262 -24.49 -4.94 4.78
N VAL A 263 -23.19 -5.23 4.72
CA VAL A 263 -22.54 -5.70 3.50
C VAL A 263 -22.05 -7.14 3.71
N PRO A 264 -22.53 -8.13 2.94
CA PRO A 264 -22.07 -9.50 3.05
C PRO A 264 -20.65 -9.64 2.50
N PHE A 265 -19.82 -10.47 3.14
CA PHE A 265 -18.49 -10.80 2.63
C PHE A 265 -18.36 -12.31 2.43
N SER A 266 -18.05 -12.73 1.21
CA SER A 266 -17.86 -14.15 0.87
C SER A 266 -16.76 -14.80 1.72
N TRP A 267 -15.72 -14.06 2.08
CA TRP A 267 -14.64 -14.51 2.98
C TRP A 267 -15.10 -14.94 4.38
N ILE A 268 -16.29 -14.54 4.83
CA ILE A 268 -16.83 -14.91 6.14
C ILE A 268 -18.19 -15.58 6.02
N PHE A 269 -18.36 -16.43 5.00
CA PHE A 269 -19.59 -17.19 4.74
C PHE A 269 -20.81 -16.30 4.50
N ASP A 270 -20.62 -15.22 3.73
CA ASP A 270 -21.62 -14.20 3.42
C ASP A 270 -22.25 -13.51 4.64
N ARG A 271 -21.64 -13.65 5.82
CA ARG A 271 -22.06 -12.91 7.01
C ARG A 271 -21.91 -11.40 6.75
N PRO A 272 -22.92 -10.60 7.13
CA PRO A 272 -22.87 -9.17 6.91
C PRO A 272 -21.94 -8.48 7.91
N VAL A 273 -21.26 -7.43 7.44
CA VAL A 273 -20.52 -6.48 8.25
C VAL A 273 -21.15 -5.11 8.04
N SER A 274 -21.48 -4.45 9.14
CA SER A 274 -21.99 -3.08 9.12
C SER A 274 -20.88 -2.11 8.74
N VAL A 275 -20.97 -1.49 7.56
CA VAL A 275 -19.97 -0.52 7.06
C VAL A 275 -20.61 0.79 6.63
N ILE A 276 -19.91 1.90 6.83
CA ILE A 276 -20.29 3.19 6.25
C ILE A 276 -19.63 3.34 4.88
N LEU A 277 -20.43 3.22 3.82
CA LEU A 277 -19.97 3.45 2.45
C LEU A 277 -19.87 4.96 2.16
N THR A 278 -18.68 5.43 1.78
CA THR A 278 -18.39 6.84 1.48
C THR A 278 -18.74 7.22 0.06
#